data_AF-A0A357LQ52-F1
#
_entry.id   AF-A0A357LQ52-F1
#
_cell.length_a   1.000
_cell.length_b   1.000
_cell.length_c   1.000
_cell.angle_alpha   90.00
_cell.angle_beta   90.00
_cell.angle_gamma   90.00
#
_symmetry.space_group_name_H-M   'P 1'
#
loop_
_entity.id
_entity.type
_entity.pdbx_description
1 polymer ?
#
loop_
_entity_poly.entity_id
_entity_poly.type
_entity_poly.pdbx_seq_one_letter_code
_entity_poly.pdbx_strand_id
1 'polypeptide(L)'
;MTGATRWNDLAPRLTSALVMLGVGGVALALGGLWLRGLLALVCGAMIWEVIGLFAPHEGRRALALAAATAVAFFVATWLPISAAAIVMLLAIVLIYKCLPVKGGLLPAYGALVSAGAMGVFGLY
;
A
#
# COMPACT_ATOMS: atom_id res chain seq x y z
N MET A 1 -8.19 25.19 31.68
CA MET A 1 -7.35 24.19 30.98
C MET A 1 -7.00 24.76 29.62
N THR A 2 -5.71 24.95 29.34
CA THR A 2 -5.16 25.82 28.29
C THR A 2 -5.43 25.28 26.87
N GLY A 3 -6.15 26.04 26.05
CA GLY A 3 -6.45 25.68 24.65
C GLY A 3 -5.21 25.45 23.77
N ALA A 4 -4.04 25.98 24.16
CA ALA A 4 -2.78 25.81 23.45
C ALA A 4 -2.32 24.35 23.31
N THR A 5 -2.59 23.50 24.31
CA THR A 5 -2.17 22.08 24.30
C THR A 5 -2.91 21.26 23.25
N ARG A 6 -4.14 21.66 22.88
CA ARG A 6 -5.00 20.95 21.90
C ARG A 6 -4.50 21.10 20.46
N TRP A 7 -3.82 22.21 20.15
CA TRP A 7 -3.34 22.53 18.80
C TRP A 7 -1.87 22.21 18.59
N ASN A 8 -1.16 21.78 19.63
CA ASN A 8 0.25 21.42 19.53
C ASN A 8 0.49 20.23 18.57
N ASP A 9 -0.53 19.37 18.38
CA ASP A 9 -0.49 18.27 17.41
C ASP A 9 -0.91 18.70 15.99
N LEU A 10 -1.41 19.93 15.80
CA LEU A 10 -1.80 20.43 14.49
C LEU A 10 -0.57 20.69 13.60
N ALA A 11 0.48 21.29 14.16
CA ALA A 11 1.72 21.58 13.45
C ALA A 11 2.35 20.32 12.81
N PRO A 12 2.62 19.22 13.55
CA PRO A 12 3.19 18.01 12.97
C PRO A 12 2.28 17.37 11.89
N ARG A 13 0.95 17.42 12.07
CA ARG A 13 0.00 16.92 11.07
C ARG A 13 0.03 17.74 9.78
N LEU A 14 0.10 19.07 9.90
CA LEU A 14 0.16 19.97 8.76
C LEU A 14 1.46 19.77 7.97
N THR A 15 2.58 19.59 8.66
CA THR A 15 3.86 19.27 8.02
C THR A 15 3.83 17.92 7.31
N SER A 16 3.24 16.89 7.92
CA SER A 16 3.10 15.58 7.28
C SER A 16 2.23 15.66 6.01
N ALA A 17 1.13 16.41 6.06
CA ALA A 17 0.26 16.60 4.90
C ALA A 17 1.00 17.30 3.75
N LEU A 18 1.76 18.35 4.05
CA LEU A 18 2.58 19.05 3.05
C LEU A 18 3.64 18.15 2.44
N VAL A 19 4.33 17.33 3.25
CA VAL A 19 5.32 16.37 2.76
C VAL A 19 4.66 15.33 1.85
N MET A 20 3.52 14.76 2.26
CA MET A 20 2.79 13.79 1.43
C MET A 20 2.35 14.39 0.09
N LEU A 21 1.86 15.63 0.11
CA LEU A 21 1.42 16.35 -1.09
C LEU A 21 2.60 16.66 -2.02
N GLY A 22 3.74 17.08 -1.46
CA GLY A 22 4.97 17.30 -2.21
C GLY A 22 5.51 16.03 -2.85
N VAL A 23 5.62 14.93 -2.08
CA VAL A 23 6.13 13.65 -2.58
C VAL A 23 5.22 13.08 -3.67
N GLY A 24 3.90 13.09 -3.45
CA GLY A 24 2.93 12.66 -4.46
C GLY A 24 2.95 13.54 -5.72
N GLY A 25 2.98 14.87 -5.54
CA GLY A 25 3.04 15.84 -6.64
C GLY A 25 4.29 15.71 -7.49
N VAL A 26 5.46 15.50 -6.87
CA VAL A 26 6.73 15.29 -7.57
C VAL A 26 6.71 13.97 -8.34
N ALA A 27 6.18 12.89 -7.76
CA ALA A 27 6.06 11.61 -8.45
C ALA A 27 5.08 11.68 -9.64
N LEU A 28 4.00 12.46 -9.52
CA LEU A 28 3.09 12.73 -10.63
C LEU A 28 3.75 13.55 -11.73
N ALA A 29 4.53 14.57 -11.38
CA ALA A 29 5.24 15.43 -12.34
C ALA A 29 6.32 14.66 -13.12
N LEU A 30 7.06 13.78 -12.44
CA LEU A 30 8.08 12.94 -13.07
C LEU A 30 7.47 11.80 -13.90
N GLY A 31 6.29 11.32 -13.51
CA GLY A 31 5.56 10.25 -14.19
C GLY A 31 6.34 8.93 -14.28
N GLY A 32 5.80 8.00 -15.08
CA GLY A 32 6.49 6.76 -15.45
C GLY A 32 6.96 5.93 -14.26
N LEU A 33 8.27 5.65 -14.20
CA LEU A 33 8.88 4.78 -13.19
C LEU A 33 8.69 5.29 -11.76
N TRP A 34 8.75 6.61 -11.56
CA TRP A 34 8.62 7.25 -10.24
C TRP A 34 7.21 7.10 -9.69
N LEU A 35 6.20 7.31 -10.54
CA LEU A 35 4.81 7.12 -10.18
C LEU A 35 4.50 5.64 -9.87
N ARG A 36 4.98 4.73 -10.72
CA ARG A 36 4.82 3.28 -10.52
C ARG A 36 5.49 2.80 -9.24
N GLY A 37 6.70 3.28 -8.96
CA GLY A 37 7.44 2.96 -7.74
C GLY A 37 6.75 3.48 -6.48
N LEU A 38 6.30 4.73 -6.48
CA LEU A 38 5.57 5.30 -5.35
C LEU A 38 4.27 4.53 -5.08
N LEU A 39 3.51 4.21 -6.12
CA LEU A 39 2.26 3.46 -5.97
C LEU A 39 2.52 2.05 -5.41
N ALA A 40 3.55 1.35 -5.92
CA ALA A 40 3.93 0.04 -5.43
C ALA A 40 4.31 0.07 -3.94
N LEU A 41 5.05 1.10 -3.50
CA LEU A 41 5.38 1.31 -2.10
C LEU A 41 4.14 1.56 -1.23
N VAL A 42 3.20 2.40 -1.70
CA VAL A 42 1.94 2.67 -0.98
C VAL A 42 1.09 1.40 -0.85
N CYS A 43 0.95 0.62 -1.93
CA CYS A 43 0.23 -0.66 -1.87
C CYS A 43 0.88 -1.65 -0.90
N GLY A 44 2.22 -1.77 -0.91
CA GLY A 44 2.95 -2.58 0.07
C GLY A 44 2.73 -2.12 1.51
N ALA A 45 2.80 -0.81 1.76
CA ALA A 45 2.53 -0.22 3.07
C ALA A 45 1.10 -0.49 3.56
N MET A 46 0.09 -0.43 2.68
CA MET A 46 -1.28 -0.78 3.05
C MET A 46 -1.41 -2.24 3.47
N ILE A 47 -0.74 -3.16 2.78
CA ILE A 47 -0.72 -4.58 3.17
C ILE A 47 0.00 -4.76 4.51
N TRP A 48 1.11 -4.04 4.74
CA TRP A 48 1.83 -4.08 6.02
C TRP A 48 0.96 -3.65 7.20
N GLU A 49 0.26 -2.53 7.08
CA GLU A 49 -0.65 -2.00 8.11
C GLU A 49 -1.76 -3.01 8.43
N VAL A 50 -2.38 -3.61 7.41
CA VAL A 50 -3.43 -4.62 7.59
C VAL A 50 -2.91 -5.83 8.35
N ILE A 51 -1.74 -6.35 7.96
CA ILE A 51 -1.12 -7.47 8.67
C ILE A 51 -0.81 -7.06 10.12
N GLY A 52 -0.32 -5.84 10.34
CA GLY A 52 -0.04 -5.31 11.68
C GLY A 52 -1.28 -5.24 12.57
N LEU A 53 -2.43 -4.88 12.01
CA LEU A 53 -3.71 -4.84 12.74
C LEU A 53 -4.21 -6.24 13.14
N PHE A 54 -4.04 -7.25 12.27
CA PHE A 54 -4.56 -8.60 12.51
C PHE A 54 -3.57 -9.55 13.19
N ALA A 55 -2.27 -9.32 13.06
CA ALA A 55 -1.21 -10.18 13.57
C ALA A 55 -0.01 -9.36 14.12
N PRO A 56 -0.19 -8.59 15.20
CA PRO A 56 0.85 -7.69 15.73
C PRO A 56 2.12 -8.41 16.23
N HIS A 57 2.06 -9.71 16.53
CA HIS A 57 3.21 -10.50 16.97
C HIS A 57 4.12 -10.95 15.81
N GLU A 58 3.70 -10.78 14.55
CA GLU A 58 4.41 -11.28 13.36
C GLU A 58 5.10 -10.16 12.56
N GLY A 59 5.57 -9.10 13.25
CA GLY A 59 6.07 -7.87 12.60
C GLY A 59 7.16 -8.10 11.54
N ARG A 60 8.08 -9.05 11.75
CA ARG A 60 9.13 -9.38 10.77
C ARG A 60 8.57 -10.08 9.53
N ARG A 61 7.56 -10.96 9.69
CA ARG A 61 6.85 -11.58 8.56
C ARG A 61 5.96 -10.57 7.84
N ALA A 62 5.34 -9.65 8.56
CA ALA A 62 4.54 -8.57 7.99
C ALA A 62 5.36 -7.70 7.03
N LEU A 63 6.56 -7.31 7.44
CA LEU A 63 7.50 -6.55 6.60
C LEU A 63 7.93 -7.36 5.36
N ALA A 64 8.26 -8.65 5.52
CA ALA A 64 8.67 -9.48 4.39
C ALA A 64 7.55 -9.67 3.36
N LEU A 65 6.32 -9.89 3.83
CA LEU A 65 5.13 -10.05 2.97
C LEU A 65 4.75 -8.73 2.28
N ALA A 66 4.86 -7.61 2.99
CA ALA A 66 4.63 -6.28 2.42
C ALA A 66 5.69 -5.88 1.38
N ALA A 67 6.96 -6.25 1.60
CA ALA A 67 8.00 -6.07 0.60
C ALA A 67 7.74 -6.94 -0.64
N ALA A 68 7.35 -8.20 -0.43
CA ALA A 68 7.00 -9.11 -1.52
C ALA A 68 5.81 -8.59 -2.34
N THR A 69 4.78 -8.01 -1.71
CA THR A 69 3.68 -7.38 -2.44
C THR A 69 4.12 -6.15 -3.19
N ALA A 70 4.89 -5.24 -2.58
CA ALA A 70 5.38 -4.06 -3.29
C ALA A 70 6.16 -4.45 -4.56
N VAL A 71 7.02 -5.46 -4.47
CA VAL A 71 7.75 -5.99 -5.65
C VAL A 71 6.79 -6.61 -6.66
N ALA A 72 5.83 -7.42 -6.24
CA ALA A 72 4.84 -8.03 -7.13
C ALA A 72 4.00 -6.97 -7.87
N PHE A 73 3.57 -5.92 -7.17
CA PHE A 73 2.85 -4.78 -7.77
C PHE A 73 3.72 -4.03 -8.76
N PHE A 74 4.98 -3.77 -8.42
CA PHE A 74 5.91 -3.09 -9.30
C PHE A 74 6.15 -3.88 -10.59
N VAL A 75 6.39 -5.19 -10.49
CA VAL A 75 6.53 -6.08 -11.66
C VAL A 75 5.23 -6.11 -12.47
N ALA A 76 4.07 -6.18 -11.81
CA ALA A 76 2.77 -6.17 -12.47
C ALA A 76 2.54 -4.93 -13.33
N THR A 77 3.11 -3.76 -12.98
CA THR A 77 2.98 -2.54 -13.80
C THR A 77 3.60 -2.65 -15.21
N TRP A 78 4.44 -3.65 -15.46
CA TRP A 78 5.03 -3.93 -16.78
C TRP A 78 4.24 -4.96 -17.59
N LEU A 79 3.23 -5.60 -16.97
CA LEU A 79 2.41 -6.62 -17.61
C LEU A 79 1.13 -6.01 -18.19
N PRO A 80 0.50 -6.65 -19.18
CA PRO A 80 -0.84 -6.29 -19.62
C PRO A 80 -1.85 -6.45 -18.47
N ILE A 81 -2.90 -5.63 -18.46
CA ILE A 81 -3.91 -5.53 -17.39
C ILE A 81 -4.44 -6.89 -16.92
N SER A 82 -4.73 -7.80 -17.86
CA SER A 82 -5.25 -9.14 -17.56
C SER A 82 -4.25 -9.99 -16.77
N ALA A 83 -2.96 -9.91 -17.09
CA ALA A 83 -1.92 -10.66 -16.38
C ALA A 83 -1.55 -9.99 -15.05
N ALA A 84 -1.53 -8.65 -15.00
CA ALA A 84 -1.33 -7.91 -13.75
C ALA A 84 -2.41 -8.26 -12.70
N ALA A 85 -3.67 -8.37 -13.13
CA ALA A 85 -4.79 -8.79 -12.29
C ALA A 85 -4.52 -10.13 -11.59
N ILE A 86 -4.07 -11.11 -12.38
CA ILE A 86 -3.83 -12.47 -11.91
C ILE A 86 -2.68 -12.49 -10.90
N VAL A 87 -1.57 -11.80 -11.22
CA VAL A 87 -0.39 -11.71 -10.33
C VAL A 87 -0.77 -11.09 -8.98
N MET A 88 -1.56 -10.02 -9.00
CA MET A 88 -1.95 -9.31 -7.78
C MET A 88 -2.94 -10.12 -6.93
N LEU A 89 -3.91 -10.80 -7.55
CA LEU A 89 -4.79 -11.74 -6.83
C LEU A 89 -4.02 -12.91 -6.23
N LEU A 90 -3.07 -13.48 -6.97
CA LEU A 90 -2.21 -14.55 -6.47
C LEU A 90 -1.39 -14.11 -5.26
N ALA A 91 -0.80 -12.92 -5.30
CA ALA A 91 -0.03 -12.37 -4.18
C ALA A 91 -0.88 -12.31 -2.89
N ILE A 92 -2.15 -11.86 -2.98
CA ILE A 92 -3.06 -11.80 -1.83
C ILE A 92 -3.41 -13.19 -1.30
N VAL A 93 -3.72 -14.14 -2.18
CA VAL A 93 -4.06 -15.51 -1.79
C VAL A 93 -2.87 -16.16 -1.08
N LEU A 94 -1.64 -15.94 -1.55
CA LEU A 94 -0.43 -16.46 -0.92
C LEU A 94 -0.20 -15.84 0.47
N ILE A 95 -0.37 -14.52 0.61
CA ILE A 95 -0.26 -13.86 1.92
C ILE A 95 -1.30 -14.40 2.90
N TYR A 96 -2.55 -14.51 2.46
CA TYR A 96 -3.62 -15.06 3.29
C TYR A 96 -3.30 -16.48 3.78
N LYS A 97 -2.72 -17.33 2.92
CA LYS A 97 -2.28 -18.67 3.30
C LYS A 97 -1.09 -18.67 4.25
N CYS A 98 -0.19 -17.70 4.14
CA CYS A 98 1.00 -17.59 5.00
C CYS A 98 0.70 -17.00 6.38
N LEU A 99 -0.48 -16.41 6.60
CA LEU A 99 -0.84 -15.76 7.85
C LEU A 99 -1.80 -16.66 8.67
N PRO A 100 -1.56 -16.88 9.97
CA PRO A 100 -2.46 -17.66 10.83
C PRO A 100 -3.70 -16.86 11.28
N VAL A 101 -4.31 -16.09 10.37
CA VAL A 101 -5.42 -15.19 10.67
C VAL A 101 -6.74 -15.85 10.27
N LYS A 102 -7.66 -16.02 11.23
CA LYS A 102 -9.02 -16.52 10.99
C LYS A 102 -9.95 -15.35 10.67
N GLY A 103 -10.10 -14.98 9.40
CA GLY A 103 -11.06 -13.95 9.00
C GLY A 103 -11.03 -13.59 7.51
N GLY A 104 -12.20 -13.38 6.91
CA GLY A 104 -12.35 -13.01 5.50
C GLY A 104 -12.03 -11.55 5.17
N LEU A 105 -11.78 -10.70 6.18
CA LEU A 105 -11.48 -9.28 5.95
C LEU A 105 -10.15 -9.05 5.23
N LEU A 106 -9.13 -9.88 5.50
CA LEU A 106 -7.81 -9.73 4.88
C LEU A 106 -7.84 -9.96 3.36
N PRO A 107 -8.42 -11.06 2.84
CA PRO A 107 -8.51 -11.25 1.39
C PRO A 107 -9.45 -10.23 0.74
N ALA A 108 -10.52 -9.80 1.41
CA ALA A 108 -11.41 -8.76 0.89
C ALA A 108 -10.71 -7.39 0.78
N TYR A 109 -9.96 -6.99 1.81
CA TYR A 109 -9.20 -5.74 1.79
C TYR A 109 -8.06 -5.79 0.78
N GLY A 110 -7.34 -6.92 0.71
CA GLY A 110 -6.32 -7.14 -0.32
C GLY A 110 -6.91 -6.97 -1.73
N ALA A 111 -8.07 -7.57 -2.00
CA ALA A 111 -8.74 -7.42 -3.30
C ALA A 111 -9.10 -5.97 -3.63
N LEU A 112 -9.52 -5.17 -2.63
CA LEU A 112 -9.76 -3.74 -2.81
C LEU A 112 -8.48 -2.96 -3.12
N VAL A 113 -7.37 -3.25 -2.43
CA VAL A 113 -6.06 -2.64 -2.72
C VAL A 113 -5.60 -2.97 -4.15
N SER A 114 -5.80 -4.23 -4.58
CA SER A 114 -5.49 -4.63 -5.95
C SER A 114 -6.38 -3.95 -6.99
N ALA A 115 -7.69 -3.84 -6.74
CA ALA A 115 -8.60 -3.12 -7.62
C ALA A 115 -8.21 -1.63 -7.75
N GLY A 116 -7.81 -0.99 -6.64
CA GLY A 116 -7.33 0.40 -6.66
C GLY A 116 -6.05 0.57 -7.49
N ALA A 117 -5.10 -0.36 -7.37
CA ALA A 117 -3.88 -0.32 -8.15
C ALA A 117 -4.09 -0.60 -9.65
N MET A 118 -5.18 -1.28 -10.04
CA MET A 118 -5.55 -1.39 -11.44
C MET A 118 -5.87 -0.04 -12.10
N GLY A 119 -6.25 0.97 -11.30
CA GLY A 119 -6.47 2.34 -11.79
C GLY A 119 -5.23 2.95 -12.45
N VAL A 120 -4.02 2.51 -12.11
CA VAL A 120 -2.78 2.99 -12.75
C VAL A 120 -2.65 2.55 -14.21
N PHE A 121 -3.28 1.45 -14.61
CA PHE A 121 -3.29 1.05 -16.01
C PHE A 121 -4.23 1.91 -16.88
N GLY A 122 -5.16 2.68 -16.28
CA GLY A 122 -6.02 3.63 -16.99
C GLY A 122 -5.41 5.03 -17.15
N LEU A 123 -4.21 5.27 -16.64
CA LEU A 123 -3.48 6.54 -16.73
C LEU A 123 -2.50 6.60 -17.92
N TYR A 124 -2.47 5.56 -18.76
CA TYR A 124 -1.69 5.45 -19.99
C TYR A 124 -2.62 5.09 -21.15
#